data_AF-A0AAV8WWF6-F1
#
_entry.id   AF-A0AAV8WWF6-F1
#
_cell.length_a   1.000
_cell.length_b   1.000
_cell.length_c   1.000
_cell.angle_alpha   90.00
_cell.angle_beta   90.00
_cell.angle_gamma   90.00
#
_symmetry.space_group_name_H-M   'P 1'
#
loop_
_entity.id
_entity.type
_entity.pdbx_description
1 polymer ?
#
loop_
_entity_poly.entity_id
_entity_poly.type
_entity_poly.pdbx_seq_one_letter_code
_entity_poly.pdbx_strand_id
1 'polypeptide(L)'
;MVSHSDLAFLTVTLAVCEMKKRKKKRQRRWSKEWYKLRDRFTHERLLNYLRVTEPEDYKNFLRMDEAAFNNLLELIRPKIEK
;
A
#
# COMPACT_ATOMS: atom_id res chain seq x y z
N MET A 1 -17.41 25.83 30.61
CA MET A 1 -18.09 25.50 29.34
C MET A 1 -17.12 25.85 28.24
N VAL A 2 -16.66 24.86 27.45
CA VAL A 2 -15.74 25.13 26.34
C VAL A 2 -16.49 25.97 25.32
N SER A 3 -15.94 27.12 24.93
CA SER A 3 -16.60 27.99 23.96
C SER A 3 -16.70 27.27 22.62
N HIS A 4 -17.81 27.45 21.90
CA HIS A 4 -17.99 26.88 20.56
C HIS A 4 -16.87 27.31 19.59
N SER A 5 -16.30 28.51 19.83
CA SER A 5 -15.11 28.98 19.13
C SER A 5 -13.91 28.06 19.36
N ASP A 6 -13.65 27.67 20.60
CA ASP A 6 -12.50 26.86 20.99
C ASP A 6 -12.60 25.44 20.40
N LEU A 7 -13.82 24.90 20.35
CA LEU A 7 -14.10 23.62 19.71
C LEU A 7 -13.87 23.70 18.18
N ALA A 8 -14.28 24.79 17.54
CA ALA A 8 -14.03 25.01 16.12
C ALA A 8 -12.52 25.15 15.83
N PHE A 9 -11.78 25.88 16.67
CA PHE A 9 -10.33 25.99 16.54
C PHE A 9 -9.63 24.64 16.75
N LEU A 10 -10.05 23.83 17.71
CA LEU A 10 -9.49 22.50 17.96
C LEU A 10 -9.75 21.52 16.80
N THR A 11 -10.95 21.53 16.24
CA THR A 11 -11.30 20.65 15.10
C THR A 11 -10.52 21.04 13.84
N VAL A 12 -10.38 22.33 13.54
CA VAL A 12 -9.58 22.82 12.41
C VAL A 12 -8.10 22.49 12.60
N THR A 13 -7.55 22.71 13.79
CA THR A 13 -6.13 22.42 14.06
C THR A 13 -5.82 20.92 13.99
N LEU A 14 -6.72 20.06 14.46
CA LEU A 14 -6.60 18.60 14.31
C LEU A 14 -6.65 18.17 12.84
N ALA A 15 -7.63 18.67 12.06
CA ALA A 15 -7.75 18.36 10.64
C ALA A 15 -6.49 18.78 9.87
N VAL A 16 -5.97 19.98 10.12
CA VAL A 16 -4.72 20.47 9.49
C VAL A 16 -3.52 19.60 9.89
N CYS A 17 -3.43 19.17 11.16
CA CYS A 17 -2.38 18.27 11.61
C CYS A 17 -2.44 16.90 10.93
N GLU A 18 -3.62 16.32 10.75
CA GLU A 18 -3.78 15.07 10.01
C GLU A 18 -3.40 15.21 8.54
N MET A 19 -3.82 16.29 7.88
CA MET A 19 -3.44 16.56 6.49
C MET A 19 -1.92 16.70 6.32
N LYS A 20 -1.24 17.33 7.28
CA LYS A 20 0.23 17.42 7.29
C LYS A 20 0.90 16.06 7.53
N LYS A 21 0.34 15.21 8.40
CA LYS A 21 0.83 13.83 8.61
C LYS A 21 0.70 13.00 7.34
N ARG A 22 -0.43 13.10 6.63
CA ARG A 22 -0.63 12.42 5.32
C ARG A 22 0.31 12.94 4.24
N LYS A 23 0.73 14.21 4.33
CA LYS A 23 1.73 14.84 3.45
C LYS A 23 3.20 14.60 3.84
N LYS A 24 3.50 13.78 4.86
CA LYS A 24 4.89 13.33 5.07
C LYS A 24 5.31 12.56 3.82
N LYS A 25 6.04 13.25 2.94
CA LYS A 25 6.62 12.66 1.74
C LYS A 25 7.40 11.43 2.20
N ARG A 26 7.11 10.28 1.61
CA ARG A 26 7.93 9.08 1.79
C ARG A 26 9.38 9.49 1.59
N GLN A 27 10.20 9.31 2.62
CA GLN A 27 11.63 9.59 2.53
C GLN A 27 12.19 8.81 1.33
N ARG A 28 13.06 9.46 0.56
CA ARG A 28 13.70 8.82 -0.59
C ARG A 28 14.58 7.70 -0.06
N ARG A 29 14.17 6.46 -0.31
CA ARG A 29 14.94 5.25 0.03
C ARG A 29 15.75 4.83 -1.19
N TRP A 30 17.05 4.59 -1.02
CA TRP A 30 17.96 4.13 -2.08
C TRP A 30 17.65 2.70 -2.54
N SER A 31 17.25 1.84 -1.59
CA SER A 31 16.71 0.52 -1.90
C SER A 31 15.45 0.27 -1.07
N LYS A 32 14.54 -0.55 -1.61
CA LYS A 32 13.44 -1.10 -0.82
C LYS A 32 13.95 -2.21 0.08
N GLU A 33 13.37 -2.33 1.27
CA GLU A 33 13.79 -3.34 2.25
C GLU A 33 13.39 -4.76 1.81
N TRP A 34 12.29 -4.87 1.05
CA TRP A 34 11.83 -6.15 0.52
C TRP A 34 12.80 -6.78 -0.48
N TYR A 35 13.73 -6.02 -1.09
CA TYR A 35 14.80 -6.62 -1.90
C TYR A 35 15.65 -7.61 -1.11
N LYS A 36 15.87 -7.36 0.19
CA LYS A 36 16.59 -8.29 1.09
C LYS A 36 15.83 -9.58 1.35
N LEU A 37 14.52 -9.58 1.08
CA LEU A 37 13.63 -10.72 1.31
C LEU A 37 13.54 -11.61 0.07
N ARG A 38 14.07 -11.19 -1.09
CA ARG A 38 13.99 -11.92 -2.36
C ARG A 38 14.69 -13.27 -2.33
N ASP A 39 15.81 -13.37 -1.62
CA ASP A 39 16.55 -14.63 -1.45
C ASP A 39 15.86 -15.57 -0.44
N ARG A 40 15.04 -15.00 0.45
CA ARG A 40 14.37 -15.74 1.54
C ARG A 40 12.97 -16.22 1.14
N PHE A 41 12.23 -15.45 0.35
CA PHE A 41 10.89 -15.81 -0.10
C PHE A 41 10.91 -16.36 -1.51
N THR A 42 10.20 -17.47 -1.72
CA THR A 42 9.75 -17.86 -3.07
C THR A 42 8.89 -16.75 -3.68
N HIS A 43 8.84 -16.69 -5.01
CA HIS A 43 8.20 -15.61 -5.77
C HIS A 43 6.77 -15.27 -5.28
N GLU A 44 5.95 -16.28 -4.97
CA GLU A 44 4.59 -16.07 -4.48
C GLU A 44 4.52 -15.50 -3.06
N ARG A 45 5.40 -15.95 -2.15
CA ARG A 45 5.42 -15.43 -0.78
C ARG A 45 5.83 -13.96 -0.76
N LEU A 46 6.78 -13.59 -1.62
CA LEU A 46 7.17 -12.19 -1.81
C LEU A 46 6.01 -11.37 -2.38
N LEU A 47 5.31 -11.88 -3.40
CA LEU A 47 4.14 -11.21 -3.97
C LEU A 47 3.05 -10.95 -2.92
N ASN A 48 2.70 -11.96 -2.12
CA ASN A 48 1.71 -11.82 -1.04
C ASN A 48 2.15 -10.79 0.01
N TYR A 49 3.44 -10.76 0.34
CA TYR A 49 4.00 -9.76 1.24
C TYR A 49 3.91 -8.34 0.66
N LEU A 50 4.30 -8.16 -0.61
CA LEU A 50 4.25 -6.87 -1.30
C LEU A 50 2.82 -6.35 -1.44
N ARG A 51 1.86 -7.24 -1.71
CA ARG A 51 0.44 -6.89 -1.84
C ARG A 51 -0.10 -6.15 -0.62
N VAL A 52 0.33 -6.56 0.59
CA VAL A 52 -0.10 -5.96 1.84
C VAL A 52 0.77 -4.76 2.25
N THR A 53 2.08 -4.86 2.06
CA THR A 53 3.03 -3.88 2.62
C THR A 53 3.35 -2.72 1.67
N GLU A 54 3.39 -2.99 0.36
CA GLU A 54 3.88 -2.08 -0.68
C GLU A 54 3.07 -2.27 -1.99
N PRO A 55 1.80 -1.84 -2.04
CA PRO A 55 0.92 -2.11 -3.19
C PRO A 55 1.41 -1.51 -4.51
N GLU A 56 2.12 -0.38 -4.46
CA GLU A 56 2.73 0.22 -5.66
C GLU A 56 3.88 -0.65 -6.20
N ASP A 57 4.69 -1.23 -5.31
CA ASP A 57 5.76 -2.14 -5.72
C ASP A 57 5.18 -3.47 -6.22
N TYR A 58 4.08 -3.94 -5.65
CA TYR A 58 3.33 -5.09 -6.15
C TYR A 58 2.84 -4.87 -7.59
N LYS A 59 2.22 -3.71 -7.86
CA LYS A 59 1.81 -3.31 -9.21
C LYS A 59 3.00 -3.25 -10.18
N ASN A 60 4.11 -2.66 -9.75
CA ASN A 60 5.33 -2.58 -10.57
C ASN A 60 5.94 -3.96 -10.86
N PHE A 61 5.90 -4.86 -9.88
CA PHE A 61 6.41 -6.23 -10.05
C PHE A 61 5.57 -7.01 -11.06
N LEU A 62 4.23 -6.95 -10.94
CA LEU A 62 3.33 -7.63 -11.87
C LEU A 62 3.14 -6.89 -13.20
N ARG A 63 3.57 -5.62 -13.27
CA ARG A 63 3.31 -4.68 -14.38
C ARG A 63 1.82 -4.51 -14.70
N MET A 64 0.95 -4.73 -13.72
CA MET A 64 -0.50 -4.63 -13.83
C MET A 64 -1.13 -4.39 -12.46
N ASP A 65 -2.34 -3.84 -12.46
CA ASP A 65 -3.13 -3.67 -11.25
C ASP A 65 -3.58 -5.03 -10.66
N GLU A 66 -3.78 -5.07 -9.34
CA GLU A 66 -4.23 -6.30 -8.64
C GLU A 66 -5.54 -6.84 -9.22
N ALA A 67 -6.49 -5.94 -9.52
CA ALA A 67 -7.76 -6.32 -10.10
C ALA A 67 -7.60 -6.98 -11.49
N ALA A 68 -6.69 -6.46 -12.32
CA ALA A 68 -6.40 -7.03 -13.63
C ALA A 68 -5.74 -8.42 -13.50
N PHE A 69 -4.79 -8.56 -12.56
CA PHE A 69 -4.17 -9.84 -12.25
C PHE A 69 -5.21 -10.88 -11.80
N ASN A 70 -6.08 -10.52 -10.85
CA ASN A 70 -7.11 -11.43 -10.35
C ASN A 70 -8.10 -11.85 -11.44
N ASN A 71 -8.50 -10.92 -12.31
CA ASN A 71 -9.37 -11.23 -13.45
C ASN A 71 -8.71 -12.23 -14.40
N LEU A 72 -7.46 -11.98 -14.80
CA LEU A 72 -6.70 -12.91 -15.65
C LEU A 72 -6.53 -14.28 -14.98
N LEU A 73 -6.28 -14.28 -13.66
CA LEU A 73 -6.15 -15.50 -12.88
C LEU A 73 -7.46 -16.29 -12.86
N GLU A 74 -8.61 -15.63 -12.69
CA GLU A 74 -9.94 -16.28 -12.75
C GLU A 74 -10.24 -16.87 -14.13
N LEU A 75 -9.90 -16.15 -15.21
CA LEU A 75 -10.08 -16.64 -16.58
C LEU A 75 -9.22 -17.87 -16.88
N ILE A 76 -8.01 -17.93 -16.32
CA ILE A 76 -7.08 -19.05 -16.53
C ILE A 76 -7.31 -20.18 -15.52
N ARG A 77 -7.85 -19.90 -14.33
CA ARG A 77 -8.12 -20.84 -13.25
C ARG A 77 -8.64 -22.21 -13.71
N PRO A 78 -9.69 -22.31 -14.55
CA PRO A 78 -10.20 -23.62 -14.99
C PRO A 78 -9.21 -24.46 -15.82
N LYS A 79 -8.12 -23.86 -16.30
CA LYS A 79 -7.06 -24.53 -17.08
C LYS A 79 -5.82 -24.90 -16.26
N ILE A 80 -5.70 -24.35 -15.05
CA ILE A 80 -4.51 -24.52 -14.20
C ILE A 80 -4.84 -25.20 -12.85
N GLU A 81 -6.08 -25.11 -12.39
CA GLU A 81 -6.60 -25.96 -11.33
C GLU A 81 -7.02 -27.30 -11.93
N LYS A 82 -6.70 -28.39 -11.20
CA LYS A 82 -7.06 -29.77 -11.57
C LYS A 82 -8.45 -30.13 -11.09
#